data_AF-K0ES19-F1
#
_entry.id   AF-K0ES19-F1
#
_cell.length_a   1.000
_cell.length_b   1.000
_cell.length_c   1.000
_cell.angle_alpha   90.00
_cell.angle_beta   90.00
_cell.angle_gamma   90.00
#
_symmetry.space_group_name_H-M   'P 1'
#
loop_
_entity.id
_entity.type
_entity.pdbx_description
1 polymer ?
#
loop_
_entity_poly.entity_id
_entity_poly.type
_entity_poly.pdbx_seq_one_letter_code
_entity_poly.pdbx_strand_id
1 'polypeptide(L)'
;MGLDSPAAREQLELELVREVVLARRRLDSLVLAALTLGAELIEHTSERATAMRAAQILEQFAIDEAAVARDPRGALRADLARDHERAKQIGLEPDPHELSAEESEQDRRRHRQAALLCEVRADLLDVVAKCRKFRLDRVAFDEEIAQGLCAATDKLVIGADMDTYQAWQRGMVLKLIEEPVPSGPPRVMATVDAGPGRGQLTVEWDSCERRLALVARMARAGVAPVVICDRLLADLSVSSPLRYSVR
;
A
#
# COMPACT_ATOMS: atom_id res chain seq x y z
N MET A 1 -3.61 -37.04 -25.85
CA MET A 1 -3.46 -36.05 -26.94
C MET A 1 -2.94 -34.77 -26.31
N GLY A 2 -1.71 -34.38 -26.63
CA GLY A 2 -0.93 -33.41 -25.83
C GLY A 2 -1.42 -31.98 -25.95
N LEU A 3 -1.25 -31.21 -24.86
CA LEU A 3 -1.56 -29.77 -24.71
C LEU A 3 -0.67 -28.85 -25.60
N ASP A 4 0.02 -29.41 -26.59
CA ASP A 4 0.96 -28.69 -27.45
C ASP A 4 0.34 -28.23 -28.78
N SER A 5 -0.95 -28.46 -29.01
CA SER A 5 -1.62 -27.79 -30.12
C SER A 5 -1.83 -26.32 -29.79
N PRO A 6 -1.55 -25.38 -30.72
CA PRO A 6 -1.72 -23.94 -30.48
C PRO A 6 -3.15 -23.58 -30.05
N ALA A 7 -4.16 -24.32 -30.55
CA ALA A 7 -5.56 -24.15 -30.16
C ALA A 7 -5.83 -24.53 -28.70
N ALA A 8 -5.20 -25.58 -28.17
CA ALA A 8 -5.37 -25.97 -26.77
C ALA A 8 -4.76 -24.93 -25.82
N ARG A 9 -3.63 -24.34 -26.21
CA ARG A 9 -2.98 -23.26 -25.44
C ARG A 9 -3.83 -21.99 -25.43
N GLU A 10 -4.37 -21.56 -26.58
CA GLU A 10 -5.25 -20.39 -26.64
C GLU A 10 -6.53 -20.58 -25.81
N GLN A 11 -7.12 -21.78 -25.84
CA GLN A 11 -8.29 -22.09 -25.01
C GLN A 11 -7.98 -21.98 -23.51
N LEU A 12 -6.83 -22.52 -23.08
CA LEU A 12 -6.39 -22.45 -21.69
C LEU A 12 -6.09 -21.01 -21.25
N GLU A 13 -5.51 -20.19 -22.13
CA GLU A 13 -5.31 -18.75 -21.88
C GLU A 13 -6.65 -18.02 -21.72
N LEU A 14 -7.64 -18.30 -22.57
CA LEU A 14 -8.97 -17.70 -22.47
C LEU A 14 -9.69 -18.10 -21.19
N GLU A 15 -9.58 -19.37 -20.79
CA GLU A 15 -10.12 -19.87 -19.52
C GLU A 15 -9.43 -19.19 -18.33
N LEU A 16 -8.10 -19.06 -18.35
CA LEU A 16 -7.35 -18.35 -17.32
C LEU A 16 -7.77 -16.88 -17.22
N VAL A 17 -7.87 -16.17 -18.36
CA VAL A 17 -8.35 -14.79 -18.40
C VAL A 17 -9.76 -14.68 -17.83
N ARG A 18 -10.66 -15.61 -18.18
CA ARG A 18 -12.03 -15.66 -17.65
C ARG A 18 -12.02 -15.81 -16.13
N GLU A 19 -11.29 -16.76 -15.59
CA GLU A 19 -11.22 -17.00 -14.15
C GLU A 19 -10.62 -15.80 -13.39
N VAL A 20 -9.57 -15.18 -13.93
CA VAL A 20 -8.96 -13.98 -13.34
C VAL A 20 -9.95 -12.81 -13.31
N VAL A 21 -10.64 -12.55 -14.42
CA VAL A 21 -11.65 -11.48 -14.51
C VAL A 21 -12.81 -11.75 -13.55
N LEU A 22 -13.33 -12.99 -13.51
CA LEU A 22 -14.43 -13.35 -12.61
C LEU A 22 -14.02 -13.24 -11.15
N ALA A 23 -12.87 -13.80 -10.76
CA ALA A 23 -12.37 -13.75 -9.39
C ALA A 23 -12.21 -12.28 -8.92
N ARG A 24 -11.64 -11.45 -9.80
CA ARG A 24 -11.48 -10.03 -9.54
C ARG A 24 -12.80 -9.31 -9.36
N ARG A 25 -13.71 -9.44 -10.34
CA ARG A 25 -15.03 -8.78 -10.26
C ARG A 25 -15.82 -9.23 -9.05
N ARG A 26 -15.75 -10.52 -8.68
CA ARG A 26 -16.41 -11.09 -7.49
C ARG A 26 -15.88 -10.44 -6.21
N LEU A 27 -14.58 -10.25 -6.10
CA LEU A 27 -13.98 -9.53 -4.98
C LEU A 27 -14.44 -8.06 -4.93
N ASP A 28 -14.37 -7.34 -6.05
CA ASP A 28 -14.78 -5.94 -6.13
C ASP A 28 -16.27 -5.75 -5.80
N SER A 29 -17.13 -6.63 -6.32
CA SER A 29 -18.56 -6.68 -6.03
C SER A 29 -18.84 -6.87 -4.53
N LEU A 30 -18.17 -7.84 -3.90
CA LEU A 30 -18.33 -8.09 -2.46
C LEU A 30 -17.86 -6.91 -1.62
N VAL A 31 -16.76 -6.25 -1.99
CA VAL A 31 -16.26 -5.05 -1.29
C VAL A 31 -17.27 -3.91 -1.41
N LEU A 32 -17.81 -3.64 -2.61
CA LEU A 32 -18.82 -2.60 -2.81
C LEU A 32 -20.12 -2.90 -2.05
N ALA A 33 -20.56 -4.15 -2.06
CA ALA A 33 -21.72 -4.59 -1.30
C ALA A 33 -21.52 -4.39 0.21
N ALA A 34 -20.36 -4.78 0.74
CA ALA A 34 -20.04 -4.60 2.16
C ALA A 34 -19.96 -3.11 2.55
N LEU A 35 -19.36 -2.25 1.71
CA LEU A 35 -19.28 -0.81 1.96
C LEU A 35 -20.67 -0.15 1.92
N THR A 36 -21.51 -0.53 0.96
CA THR A 36 -22.88 -0.02 0.83
C THR A 36 -23.72 -0.43 2.02
N LEU A 37 -23.67 -1.72 2.41
CA LEU A 37 -24.35 -2.20 3.61
C LEU A 37 -23.86 -1.45 4.85
N GLY A 38 -22.54 -1.31 5.02
CA GLY A 38 -21.95 -0.60 6.15
C GLY A 38 -22.40 0.86 6.27
N ALA A 39 -22.57 1.55 5.13
CA ALA A 39 -23.10 2.91 5.10
C ALA A 39 -24.58 2.98 5.50
N GLU A 40 -25.39 2.01 5.08
CA GLU A 40 -26.82 1.96 5.36
C GLU A 40 -27.16 1.37 6.74
N LEU A 41 -26.26 0.61 7.37
CA LEU A 41 -26.47 0.03 8.71
C LEU A 41 -26.85 1.06 9.77
N ILE A 42 -26.42 2.32 9.60
CA ILE A 42 -26.74 3.43 10.52
C ILE A 42 -28.26 3.66 10.60
N GLU A 43 -29.03 3.25 9.58
CA GLU A 43 -30.46 3.51 9.47
C GLU A 43 -31.35 2.33 9.94
N HIS A 44 -30.75 1.20 10.34
CA HIS A 44 -31.52 -0.02 10.62
C HIS A 44 -31.34 -0.52 12.06
N THR A 45 -32.46 -0.63 12.78
CA THR A 45 -32.49 -1.11 14.18
C THR A 45 -32.83 -2.59 14.32
N SER A 46 -33.33 -3.24 13.26
CA SER A 46 -33.75 -4.65 13.31
C SER A 46 -32.85 -5.54 12.45
N GLU A 47 -32.38 -6.65 13.03
CA GLU A 47 -31.51 -7.62 12.36
C GLU A 47 -32.15 -8.18 11.07
N ARG A 48 -33.48 -8.43 11.09
CA ARG A 48 -34.20 -8.94 9.92
C ARG A 48 -34.23 -7.93 8.78
N ALA A 49 -34.46 -6.64 9.06
CA ALA A 49 -34.40 -5.60 8.03
C ALA A 49 -32.99 -5.51 7.45
N THR A 50 -31.97 -5.52 8.30
CA THR A 50 -30.56 -5.53 7.89
C THR A 50 -30.23 -6.73 7.00
N ALA A 51 -30.66 -7.94 7.37
CA ALA A 51 -30.40 -9.14 6.57
C ALA A 51 -31.11 -9.09 5.20
N MET A 52 -32.38 -8.66 5.15
CA MET A 52 -33.09 -8.46 3.89
C MET A 52 -32.41 -7.41 3.02
N ARG A 53 -31.96 -6.32 3.63
CA ARG A 53 -31.27 -5.26 2.90
C ARG A 53 -29.91 -5.72 2.38
N ALA A 54 -29.14 -6.45 3.18
CA ALA A 54 -27.90 -7.08 2.76
C ALA A 54 -28.11 -8.00 1.54
N ALA A 55 -29.18 -8.80 1.52
CA ALA A 55 -29.50 -9.65 0.37
C ALA A 55 -29.79 -8.83 -0.90
N GLN A 56 -30.57 -7.76 -0.79
CA GLN A 56 -30.85 -6.86 -1.92
C GLN A 56 -29.57 -6.19 -2.46
N ILE A 57 -28.69 -5.74 -1.56
CA ILE A 57 -27.41 -5.13 -1.93
C ILE A 57 -26.53 -6.15 -2.66
N LEU A 58 -26.41 -7.38 -2.13
CA LEU A 58 -25.64 -8.44 -2.80
C LEU A 58 -26.17 -8.74 -4.20
N GLU A 59 -27.49 -8.76 -4.39
CA GLU A 59 -28.12 -8.95 -5.70
C GLU A 59 -27.83 -7.77 -6.65
N GLN A 60 -27.88 -6.53 -6.15
CA GLN A 60 -27.54 -5.33 -6.95
C GLN A 60 -26.10 -5.32 -7.45
N PHE A 61 -25.18 -5.89 -6.67
CA PHE A 61 -23.77 -6.00 -7.05
C PHE A 61 -23.43 -7.33 -7.75
N ALA A 62 -24.40 -8.19 -8.02
CA ALA A 62 -24.16 -9.47 -8.67
C ALA A 62 -23.54 -9.30 -10.07
N ILE A 63 -22.66 -10.24 -10.45
CA ILE A 63 -21.91 -10.18 -11.69
C ILE A 63 -22.59 -11.04 -12.74
N ASP A 64 -22.74 -10.51 -13.95
CA ASP A 64 -23.13 -11.31 -15.12
C ASP A 64 -21.95 -12.17 -15.59
N GLU A 65 -21.83 -13.36 -15.01
CA GLU A 65 -20.78 -14.33 -15.38
C GLU A 65 -20.93 -14.82 -16.82
N ALA A 66 -22.16 -14.84 -17.35
CA ALA A 66 -22.42 -15.24 -18.73
C ALA A 66 -21.94 -14.18 -19.73
N ALA A 67 -21.94 -12.89 -19.37
CA ALA A 67 -21.29 -11.86 -20.18
C ALA A 67 -19.77 -12.02 -20.22
N VAL A 68 -19.13 -12.34 -19.08
CA VAL A 68 -17.67 -12.57 -19.04
C VAL A 68 -17.29 -13.83 -19.80
N ALA A 69 -18.10 -14.90 -19.69
CA ALA A 69 -17.87 -16.14 -20.43
C ALA A 69 -17.94 -15.97 -21.96
N ARG A 70 -18.76 -15.03 -22.45
CA ARG A 70 -18.90 -14.74 -23.88
C ARG A 70 -17.68 -14.02 -24.48
N ASP A 71 -17.07 -13.08 -23.73
CA ASP A 71 -15.86 -12.36 -24.17
C ASP A 71 -14.93 -12.04 -22.99
N PRO A 72 -14.07 -13.00 -22.58
CA PRO A 72 -13.14 -12.80 -21.47
C PRO A 72 -12.12 -11.68 -21.75
N ARG A 73 -11.63 -11.58 -23.00
CA ARG A 73 -10.63 -10.58 -23.40
C ARG A 73 -11.24 -9.17 -23.42
N GLY A 74 -12.49 -9.02 -23.88
CA GLY A 74 -13.23 -7.76 -23.81
C GLY A 74 -13.54 -7.35 -22.38
N ALA A 75 -13.93 -8.31 -21.53
CA ALA A 75 -14.15 -8.05 -20.11
C ALA A 75 -12.87 -7.57 -19.40
N LEU A 76 -11.72 -8.22 -19.68
CA LEU A 76 -10.42 -7.77 -19.16
C LEU A 76 -10.05 -6.37 -19.64
N ARG A 77 -10.22 -6.07 -20.93
CA ARG A 77 -9.96 -4.73 -21.49
C ARG A 77 -10.82 -3.66 -20.82
N ALA A 78 -12.09 -3.94 -20.58
CA ALA A 78 -12.99 -3.03 -19.89
C ALA A 78 -12.58 -2.82 -18.42
N ASP A 79 -12.10 -3.87 -17.75
CA ASP A 79 -11.61 -3.77 -16.36
C ASP A 79 -10.35 -2.91 -16.29
N LEU A 80 -9.38 -3.13 -17.17
CA LEU A 80 -8.18 -2.31 -17.25
C LEU A 80 -8.49 -0.85 -17.61
N ALA A 81 -9.46 -0.60 -18.49
CA ALA A 81 -9.87 0.76 -18.82
C ALA A 81 -10.48 1.50 -17.61
N ARG A 82 -11.31 0.80 -16.82
CA ARG A 82 -11.87 1.34 -15.57
C ARG A 82 -10.79 1.59 -14.52
N ASP A 83 -9.80 0.70 -14.42
CA ASP A 83 -8.69 0.87 -13.50
C ASP A 83 -7.84 2.07 -13.85
N HIS A 84 -7.54 2.24 -15.13
CA HIS A 84 -6.81 3.38 -15.66
C HIS A 84 -7.59 4.67 -15.41
N GLU A 85 -8.91 4.69 -15.65
CA GLU A 85 -9.75 5.84 -15.31
C GLU A 85 -9.75 6.13 -13.80
N ARG A 86 -9.87 5.10 -12.96
CA ARG A 86 -9.80 5.25 -11.49
C ARG A 86 -8.41 5.71 -11.05
N ALA A 87 -7.34 5.21 -11.66
CA ALA A 87 -5.97 5.60 -11.38
C ALA A 87 -5.79 7.09 -11.71
N LYS A 88 -6.30 7.56 -12.86
CA LYS A 88 -6.35 8.99 -13.18
C LYS A 88 -7.12 9.81 -12.16
N GLN A 89 -8.32 9.37 -11.76
CA GLN A 89 -9.14 10.08 -10.77
C GLN A 89 -8.49 10.18 -9.39
N ILE A 90 -7.69 9.17 -8.99
CA ILE A 90 -6.96 9.15 -7.71
C ILE A 90 -5.55 9.76 -7.87
N GLY A 91 -5.17 10.14 -9.09
CA GLY A 91 -3.86 10.70 -9.43
C GLY A 91 -2.69 9.71 -9.30
N LEU A 92 -2.97 8.42 -9.48
CA LEU A 92 -1.95 7.37 -9.59
C LEU A 92 -1.36 7.28 -11.00
N GLU A 93 -2.06 7.79 -12.01
CA GLU A 93 -1.59 7.80 -13.40
C GLU A 93 -1.34 9.24 -13.84
N PRO A 94 -0.09 9.61 -14.18
CA PRO A 94 0.22 10.96 -14.65
C PRO A 94 -0.51 11.24 -15.96
N ASP A 95 -1.07 12.44 -16.09
CA ASP A 95 -1.77 12.85 -17.31
C ASP A 95 -0.78 12.83 -18.49
N PRO A 96 -1.03 12.08 -19.57
CA PRO A 96 -0.14 12.06 -20.73
C PRO A 96 0.03 13.44 -21.38
N HIS A 97 -0.87 14.39 -21.14
CA HIS A 97 -0.68 15.80 -21.54
C HIS A 97 0.21 16.60 -20.58
N GLU A 98 0.39 16.17 -19.33
CA GLU A 98 1.37 16.73 -18.38
C GLU A 98 2.75 16.08 -18.50
N LEU A 99 2.88 14.96 -19.24
CA LEU A 99 4.19 14.37 -19.60
C LEU A 99 4.98 15.21 -20.61
N SER A 100 4.56 16.45 -20.90
CA SER A 100 5.37 17.42 -21.62
C SER A 100 6.59 17.83 -20.79
N ALA A 101 7.69 17.11 -21.02
CA ALA A 101 9.06 17.43 -20.65
C ALA A 101 9.33 17.55 -19.15
N GLU A 102 10.08 16.57 -18.64
CA GLU A 102 10.67 16.55 -17.30
C GLU A 102 9.68 16.24 -16.19
N GLU A 103 9.25 14.96 -16.10
CA GLU A 103 9.13 14.35 -14.77
C GLU A 103 10.38 14.77 -14.00
N SER A 104 10.19 15.61 -12.99
CA SER A 104 11.32 16.17 -12.26
C SER A 104 12.16 14.99 -11.74
N GLU A 105 13.48 15.13 -11.70
CA GLU A 105 14.32 14.09 -11.10
C GLU A 105 13.87 13.74 -9.68
N GLN A 106 13.24 14.71 -9.01
CA GLN A 106 12.59 14.57 -7.71
C GLN A 106 11.39 13.61 -7.77
N ASP A 107 10.49 13.72 -8.74
CA ASP A 107 9.37 12.79 -8.90
C ASP A 107 9.86 11.38 -9.20
N ARG A 108 10.87 11.21 -10.06
CA ARG A 108 11.47 9.89 -10.28
C ARG A 108 12.14 9.33 -9.04
N ARG A 109 12.78 10.18 -8.22
CA ARG A 109 13.33 9.78 -6.93
C ARG A 109 12.23 9.33 -5.98
N ARG A 110 11.11 10.04 -5.94
CA ARG A 110 9.94 9.70 -5.12
C ARG A 110 9.31 8.38 -5.53
N HIS A 111 9.09 8.14 -6.82
CA HIS A 111 8.57 6.86 -7.31
C HIS A 111 9.47 5.69 -6.90
N ARG A 112 10.79 5.86 -7.02
CA ARG A 112 11.77 4.87 -6.56
C ARG A 112 11.71 4.63 -5.04
N GLN A 113 11.59 5.71 -4.26
CA GLN A 113 11.45 5.60 -2.80
C GLN A 113 10.14 4.90 -2.42
N ALA A 114 9.01 5.27 -3.02
CA ALA A 114 7.73 4.64 -2.77
C ALA A 114 7.75 3.14 -3.11
N ALA A 115 8.36 2.76 -4.24
CA ALA A 115 8.52 1.36 -4.62
C ALA A 115 9.37 0.58 -3.58
N LEU A 116 10.50 1.15 -3.15
CA LEU A 116 11.35 0.53 -2.12
C LEU A 116 10.62 0.38 -0.78
N LEU A 117 9.82 1.36 -0.38
CA LEU A 117 9.02 1.30 0.84
C LEU A 117 7.94 0.22 0.77
N CYS A 118 7.29 0.08 -0.39
CA CYS A 118 6.34 -1.01 -0.65
C CYS A 118 7.02 -2.38 -0.58
N GLU A 119 8.24 -2.51 -1.14
CA GLU A 119 9.04 -3.73 -1.06
C GLU A 119 9.39 -4.08 0.39
N VAL A 120 9.94 -3.13 1.15
CA VAL A 120 10.27 -3.33 2.57
C VAL A 120 9.04 -3.75 3.39
N ARG A 121 7.87 -3.16 3.11
CA ARG A 121 6.62 -3.57 3.75
C ARG A 121 6.25 -5.00 3.41
N ALA A 122 6.34 -5.39 2.14
CA ALA A 122 6.04 -6.76 1.71
C ALA A 122 6.96 -7.76 2.40
N ASP A 123 8.26 -7.49 2.45
CA ASP A 123 9.24 -8.36 3.12
C ASP A 123 8.93 -8.54 4.60
N LEU A 124 8.62 -7.45 5.31
CA LEU A 124 8.28 -7.52 6.73
C LEU A 124 6.99 -8.32 6.98
N LEU A 125 5.98 -8.17 6.11
CA LEU A 125 4.75 -8.98 6.18
C LEU A 125 5.04 -10.46 5.95
N ASP A 126 5.93 -10.79 5.01
CA ASP A 126 6.36 -12.16 4.74
C ASP A 126 7.13 -12.76 5.92
N VAL A 127 8.00 -12.00 6.57
CA VAL A 127 8.68 -12.41 7.81
C VAL A 127 7.64 -12.71 8.89
N VAL A 128 6.70 -11.79 9.14
CA VAL A 128 5.64 -11.98 10.13
C VAL A 128 4.81 -13.22 9.82
N ALA A 129 4.48 -13.47 8.55
CA ALA A 129 3.74 -14.65 8.13
C ALA A 129 4.52 -15.95 8.38
N LYS A 130 5.82 -15.98 8.07
CA LYS A 130 6.72 -17.12 8.34
C LYS A 130 6.85 -17.41 9.83
N CYS A 131 7.00 -16.35 10.64
CA CYS A 131 7.14 -16.43 12.10
C CYS A 131 5.92 -17.04 12.79
N ARG A 132 4.73 -17.05 12.16
CA ARG A 132 3.54 -17.69 12.73
C ARG A 132 3.74 -19.18 13.03
N LYS A 133 4.67 -19.85 12.34
CA LYS A 133 5.03 -21.26 12.59
C LYS A 133 5.75 -21.46 13.93
N PHE A 134 6.43 -20.43 14.43
CA PHE A 134 7.21 -20.46 15.66
C PHE A 134 6.47 -19.83 16.85
N ARG A 135 5.15 -19.62 16.77
CA ARG A 135 4.38 -18.94 17.84
C ARG A 135 4.54 -19.53 19.25
N LEU A 136 4.87 -20.82 19.35
CA LEU A 136 5.09 -21.49 20.63
C LEU A 136 6.54 -21.34 21.13
N ASP A 137 7.48 -21.13 20.22
CA ASP A 137 8.89 -20.86 20.53
C ASP A 137 9.16 -19.36 20.44
N ARG A 138 9.02 -18.68 21.58
CA ARG A 138 9.18 -17.22 21.64
C ARG A 138 10.60 -16.77 21.28
N VAL A 139 11.61 -17.58 21.59
CA VAL A 139 13.01 -17.22 21.30
C VAL A 139 13.23 -17.26 19.79
N ALA A 140 12.83 -18.35 19.13
CA ALA A 140 12.91 -18.46 17.68
C ALA A 140 12.07 -17.39 16.97
N PHE A 141 10.87 -17.08 17.50
CA PHE A 141 10.02 -16.01 16.96
C PHE A 141 10.72 -14.64 17.02
N ASP A 142 11.30 -14.29 18.17
CA ASP A 142 11.97 -13.00 18.37
C ASP A 142 13.23 -12.89 17.51
N GLU A 143 14.01 -13.97 17.36
CA GLU A 143 15.21 -14.03 16.52
C GLU A 143 14.88 -13.85 15.03
N GLU A 144 13.88 -14.54 14.51
CA GLU A 144 13.45 -14.43 13.10
C GLU A 144 12.92 -13.02 12.78
N ILE A 145 12.15 -12.42 13.71
CA ILE A 145 11.69 -11.04 13.55
C ILE A 145 12.87 -10.06 13.59
N ALA A 146 13.84 -10.27 14.48
CA ALA A 146 15.04 -9.44 14.54
C ALA A 146 15.84 -9.52 13.23
N GLN A 147 16.03 -10.73 12.68
CA GLN A 147 16.73 -10.94 11.42
C GLN A 147 15.98 -10.26 10.26
N GLY A 148 14.66 -10.42 10.18
CA GLY A 148 13.84 -9.78 9.17
C GLY A 148 13.85 -8.25 9.27
N LEU A 149 13.83 -7.71 10.49
CA LEU A 149 13.95 -6.28 10.73
C LEU A 149 15.33 -5.74 10.29
N CYS A 150 16.42 -6.45 10.57
CA CYS A 150 17.75 -6.09 10.10
C CYS A 150 17.83 -6.03 8.57
N ALA A 151 17.32 -7.06 7.89
CA ALA A 151 17.29 -7.09 6.42
C ALA A 151 16.46 -5.94 5.83
N ALA A 152 15.32 -5.62 6.44
CA ALA A 152 14.50 -4.47 6.06
C ALA A 152 15.24 -3.14 6.27
N THR A 153 15.96 -2.98 7.38
CA THR A 153 16.78 -1.77 7.61
C THR A 153 17.93 -1.64 6.62
N ASP A 154 18.56 -2.74 6.23
CA ASP A 154 19.64 -2.72 5.23
C ASP A 154 19.12 -2.21 3.88
N LYS A 155 17.92 -2.63 3.47
CA LYS A 155 17.25 -2.09 2.27
C LYS A 155 16.97 -0.59 2.38
N LEU A 156 16.48 -0.14 3.54
CA LEU A 156 16.24 1.29 3.78
C LEU A 156 17.52 2.11 3.73
N VAL A 157 18.65 1.58 4.22
CA VAL A 157 19.97 2.24 4.15
C VAL A 157 20.39 2.45 2.70
N ILE A 158 20.18 1.48 1.81
CA ILE A 158 20.54 1.60 0.39
C ILE A 158 19.78 2.75 -0.30
N GLY A 159 18.52 2.99 0.09
CA GLY A 159 17.69 4.05 -0.47
C GLY A 159 17.79 5.41 0.23
N ALA A 160 18.51 5.49 1.35
CA ALA A 160 18.55 6.65 2.22
C ALA A 160 19.67 7.63 1.85
N ASP A 161 19.34 8.92 1.79
CA ASP A 161 20.34 9.99 1.93
C ASP A 161 20.78 10.09 3.40
N MET A 162 22.04 9.77 3.65
CA MET A 162 22.56 9.66 5.02
C MET A 162 22.64 11.00 5.75
N ASP A 163 22.74 12.13 5.04
CA ASP A 163 22.68 13.46 5.66
C ASP A 163 21.26 13.79 6.14
N THR A 164 20.25 13.52 5.31
CA THR A 164 18.85 13.63 5.69
C THR A 164 18.49 12.65 6.83
N TYR A 165 19.03 11.43 6.82
CA TYR A 165 18.88 10.50 7.93
C TYR A 165 19.47 11.05 9.23
N GLN A 166 20.66 11.66 9.21
CA GLN A 166 21.25 12.25 10.42
C GLN A 166 20.39 13.39 10.98
N ALA A 167 19.81 14.21 10.10
CA ALA A 167 18.86 15.25 10.50
C ALA A 167 17.63 14.61 11.19
N TRP A 168 17.04 13.57 10.60
CA TRP A 168 15.94 12.83 11.23
C TRP A 168 16.33 12.15 12.54
N GLN A 169 17.54 11.60 12.65
CA GLN A 169 17.98 10.83 13.82
C GLN A 169 18.10 11.72 15.08
N ARG A 170 18.43 13.00 14.89
CA ARG A 170 18.63 14.00 15.95
C ARG A 170 17.45 14.96 16.10
N GLY A 171 16.69 15.18 15.03
CA GLY A 171 15.74 16.26 14.95
C GLY A 171 14.39 16.00 15.60
N MET A 172 13.91 17.03 16.29
CA MET A 172 12.49 17.18 16.60
C MET A 172 11.75 17.66 15.35
N VAL A 173 10.58 17.09 15.08
CA VAL A 173 9.67 17.61 14.04
C VAL A 173 9.08 18.91 14.57
N LEU A 174 9.35 20.00 13.87
CA LEU A 174 8.89 21.34 14.22
C LEU A 174 7.54 21.66 13.57
N LYS A 175 7.34 21.19 12.32
CA LYS A 175 6.13 21.44 11.55
C LYS A 175 5.91 20.36 10.51
N LEU A 176 4.65 20.07 10.21
CA LEU A 176 4.22 19.32 9.04
C LEU A 176 3.36 20.21 8.15
N ILE A 177 3.56 20.13 6.84
CA ILE A 177 2.70 20.77 5.83
C ILE A 177 2.33 19.76 4.76
N GLU A 178 1.11 19.86 4.25
CA GLU A 178 0.70 19.14 3.04
C GLU A 178 0.84 20.07 1.84
N GLU A 179 1.70 19.67 0.90
CA GLU A 179 1.86 20.32 -0.39
C GLU A 179 1.00 19.57 -1.41
N PRO A 180 0.06 20.26 -2.10
CA PRO A 180 -0.69 19.65 -3.17
C PRO A 180 0.26 19.29 -4.31
N VAL A 181 0.10 18.09 -4.85
CA VAL A 181 0.80 17.62 -6.05
C VAL A 181 -0.21 17.61 -7.19
N PRO A 182 0.19 17.93 -8.44
CA PRO A 182 -0.72 17.90 -9.59
C PRO A 182 -1.48 16.58 -9.71
N SER A 183 -0.80 15.47 -9.40
CA SER A 183 -1.37 14.13 -9.36
C SER A 183 -1.00 13.40 -8.06
N GLY A 184 -2.00 12.74 -7.46
CA GLY A 184 -1.84 11.80 -6.35
C GLY A 184 -2.16 12.38 -4.97
N PRO A 185 -1.87 11.63 -3.89
CA PRO A 185 -2.01 12.14 -2.54
C PRO A 185 -1.04 13.32 -2.30
N PRO A 186 -1.44 14.31 -1.47
CA PRO A 186 -0.59 15.44 -1.16
C PRO A 186 0.70 14.97 -0.49
N ARG A 187 1.78 15.70 -0.76
CA ARG A 187 3.08 15.45 -0.14
C ARG A 187 3.09 16.01 1.25
N VAL A 188 3.53 15.22 2.22
CA VAL A 188 3.78 15.73 3.56
C VAL A 188 5.25 16.12 3.64
N MET A 189 5.51 17.41 3.81
CA MET A 189 6.83 17.92 4.13
C MET A 189 6.93 18.13 5.64
N ALA A 190 8.07 17.73 6.19
CA ALA A 190 8.38 17.89 7.60
C ALA A 190 9.55 18.85 7.75
N THR A 191 9.36 19.89 8.52
CA THR A 191 10.47 20.72 8.99
C THR A 191 11.02 20.09 10.25
N VAL A 192 12.27 19.65 10.20
CA VAL A 192 12.99 19.04 11.31
C VAL A 192 14.12 19.97 11.76
N ASP A 193 14.39 19.98 13.05
CA ASP A 193 15.63 20.59 13.55
C ASP A 193 16.82 19.69 13.16
N ALA A 194 17.68 20.14 12.24
CA ALA A 194 18.84 19.36 11.82
C ALA A 194 19.99 19.37 12.86
N GLY A 195 19.79 20.07 13.98
CA GLY A 195 20.72 20.13 15.11
C GLY A 195 21.69 21.31 15.04
N PRO A 196 22.66 21.35 15.98
CA PRO A 196 23.55 22.50 16.18
C PRO A 196 24.28 22.89 14.90
N GLY A 197 24.12 24.16 14.48
CA GLY A 197 24.81 24.74 13.33
C GLY A 197 24.23 24.40 11.96
N ARG A 198 23.20 23.54 11.85
CA ARG A 198 22.56 23.18 10.55
C ARG A 198 21.24 23.91 10.28
N GLY A 199 20.62 24.51 11.29
CA GLY A 199 19.32 25.17 11.14
C GLY A 199 18.18 24.18 10.89
N GLN A 200 17.00 24.71 10.58
CA GLN A 200 15.83 23.88 10.25
C GLN A 200 15.97 23.33 8.82
N LEU A 201 15.65 22.06 8.64
CA LEU A 201 15.66 21.39 7.33
C LEU A 201 14.26 20.89 7.00
N THR A 202 13.77 21.21 5.80
CA THR A 202 12.50 20.68 5.29
C THR A 202 12.78 19.44 4.46
N VAL A 203 12.21 18.31 4.88
CA VAL A 203 12.44 16.98 4.30
C VAL A 203 11.11 16.29 4.04
N GLU A 204 11.08 15.35 3.10
CA GLU A 204 9.87 14.55 2.88
C GLU A 204 9.58 13.67 4.10
N TRP A 205 8.30 13.62 4.49
CA TRP A 205 7.86 12.74 5.56
C TRP A 205 7.96 11.28 5.12
N ASP A 206 7.44 10.96 3.93
CA ASP A 206 7.33 9.59 3.44
C ASP A 206 8.66 9.11 2.82
N SER A 207 9.68 8.96 3.67
CA SER A 207 11.05 8.73 3.23
C SER A 207 11.71 7.53 3.92
N CYS A 208 12.77 6.99 3.31
CA CYS A 208 13.56 5.90 3.91
C CYS A 208 14.30 6.38 5.15
N GLU A 209 14.82 7.60 5.11
CA GLU A 209 15.57 8.26 6.15
C GLU A 209 14.76 8.42 7.43
N ARG A 210 13.49 8.85 7.33
CA ARG A 210 12.59 8.96 8.48
C ARG A 210 12.38 7.61 9.15
N ARG A 211 12.07 6.59 8.35
CA ARG A 211 11.77 5.24 8.85
C ARG A 211 12.99 4.57 9.46
N LEU A 212 14.15 4.74 8.83
CA LEU A 212 15.42 4.31 9.40
C LEU A 212 15.71 5.01 10.73
N ALA A 213 15.46 6.32 10.83
CA ALA A 213 15.63 7.07 12.07
C ALA A 213 14.64 6.65 13.17
N LEU A 214 13.40 6.31 12.80
CA LEU A 214 12.41 5.73 13.71
C LEU A 214 12.93 4.42 14.30
N VAL A 215 13.35 3.48 13.44
CA VAL A 215 13.91 2.19 13.87
C VAL A 215 15.13 2.39 14.77
N ALA A 216 16.08 3.23 14.36
CA ALA A 216 17.28 3.51 15.14
C ALA A 216 16.99 4.15 16.51
N ARG A 217 15.97 5.02 16.62
CA ARG A 217 15.55 5.58 17.92
C ARG A 217 14.96 4.50 18.82
N MET A 218 14.05 3.68 18.30
CA MET A 218 13.43 2.62 19.10
C MET A 218 14.44 1.57 19.55
N ALA A 219 15.35 1.15 18.65
CA ALA A 219 16.43 0.23 18.98
C ALA A 219 17.36 0.79 20.07
N ARG A 220 17.76 2.07 19.96
CA ARG A 220 18.57 2.73 21.00
C ARG A 220 17.86 2.86 22.35
N ALA A 221 16.53 2.93 22.33
CA ALA A 221 15.71 2.94 23.54
C ALA A 221 15.48 1.53 24.14
N GLY A 222 16.07 0.49 23.56
CA GLY A 222 15.92 -0.90 24.03
C GLY A 222 14.55 -1.50 23.73
N VAL A 223 13.81 -0.96 22.76
CA VAL A 223 12.52 -1.51 22.35
C VAL A 223 12.73 -2.85 21.64
N ALA A 224 11.92 -3.84 21.99
CA ALA A 224 12.03 -5.19 21.42
C ALA A 224 11.78 -5.20 19.90
N PRO A 225 12.50 -6.04 19.12
CA PRO A 225 12.38 -6.10 17.66
C PRO A 225 10.96 -6.27 17.14
N VAL A 226 10.14 -7.08 17.82
CA VAL A 226 8.73 -7.30 17.49
C VAL A 226 7.92 -6.00 17.53
N VAL A 227 8.14 -5.18 18.56
CA VAL A 227 7.45 -3.89 18.72
C VAL A 227 7.94 -2.87 17.68
N ILE A 228 9.24 -2.91 17.35
CA ILE A 228 9.79 -2.07 16.28
C ILE A 228 9.19 -2.46 14.92
N CYS A 229 9.11 -3.76 14.63
CA CYS A 229 8.54 -4.29 13.39
C CYS A 229 7.07 -3.90 13.23
N ASP A 230 6.25 -4.10 14.27
CA ASP A 230 4.84 -3.69 14.26
C ASP A 230 4.69 -2.19 14.03
N ARG A 231 5.48 -1.37 14.74
CA ARG A 231 5.46 0.07 14.56
C ARG A 231 5.88 0.50 13.15
N LEU A 232 6.92 -0.13 12.60
CA LEU A 232 7.39 0.15 11.24
C LEU A 232 6.35 -0.27 10.19
N LEU A 233 5.69 -1.42 10.35
CA LEU A 233 4.61 -1.86 9.46
C LEU A 233 3.41 -0.90 9.48
N ALA A 234 3.02 -0.41 10.65
CA ALA A 234 1.98 0.60 10.78
C ALA A 234 2.39 1.90 10.05
N ASP A 235 3.64 2.32 10.22
CA ASP A 235 4.23 3.53 9.65
C ASP A 235 4.51 3.43 8.13
N LEU A 236 4.69 2.22 7.60
CA LEU A 236 4.74 1.92 6.16
C LEU A 236 3.37 1.80 5.50
N SER A 237 2.33 1.52 6.30
CA SER A 237 0.96 1.40 5.79
C SER A 237 0.24 2.75 5.65
N VAL A 238 0.90 3.85 6.05
CA VAL A 238 0.31 5.20 6.08
C VAL A 238 1.28 6.19 5.43
N SER A 239 0.79 6.96 4.45
CA SER A 239 1.58 7.99 3.75
C SER A 239 1.59 9.35 4.46
N SER A 240 0.52 9.72 5.16
CA SER A 240 0.41 11.00 5.89
C SER A 240 -0.07 10.79 7.34
N PRO A 241 0.62 11.36 8.34
CA PRO A 241 0.18 11.31 9.73
C PRO A 241 -1.02 12.25 9.98
N LEU A 242 -1.16 13.30 9.16
CA LEU A 242 -2.22 14.30 9.26
C LEU A 242 -3.59 13.70 8.89
N ARG A 243 -3.61 12.67 8.05
CA ARG A 243 -4.83 11.91 7.74
C ARG A 243 -5.39 11.13 8.94
N TYR A 244 -4.63 10.99 10.03
CA TYR A 244 -5.10 10.33 11.26
C TYR A 244 -5.40 11.29 12.41
N SER A 245 -4.99 12.55 12.39
CA SER A 245 -5.31 13.49 13.49
C SER A 245 -6.78 13.93 13.52
N VAL A 246 -7.64 13.34 12.69
CA VAL A 246 -9.09 13.59 12.65
C VAL A 246 -9.90 12.47 13.33
N ARG A 247 -9.25 11.54 14.05
CA ARG A 247 -9.92 10.61 14.97
C ARG A 247 -9.62 10.96 16.41
#